data_AF-A0A5D8YSL5-F1
#
_entry.id   AF-A0A5D8YSL5-F1
#
_cell.length_a   1.000
_cell.length_b   1.000
_cell.length_c   1.000
_cell.angle_alpha   90.00
_cell.angle_beta   90.00
_cell.angle_gamma   90.00
#
_symmetry.space_group_name_H-M   'P 1'
#
loop_
_entity.id
_entity.type
_entity.pdbx_description
1 polymer ?
#
loop_
_entity_poly.entity_id
_entity_poly.type
_entity_poly.pdbx_seq_one_letter_code
_entity_poly.pdbx_strand_id
1 'polypeptide(L)'
;MTNSISSVYRLTCCISLLFALPGYAANYYINSRTGNDNNPGNTGELAWKSLVNLEKNTFMPGDSILFARGTSYTGGFVFNSSGSPEKPIVFSSYSLGADVVLKTPRTELTPLFLKYGAGPAPSFTNPDWNVLNGNIFRIQGNYIVIDGLYFHDNTNPPGSDKTTKNVQKMGAIYLATGTHHHVVKNCEFFHTPVGIKVKSTHSLITRNYLHDASVMMAYSWGPIAIMVVRGNNEICFNRVENYGAYGGPYGSDGGVIELDGVDDDFKASNVNIHHNTSVNNHGFLEIAARNVDSITVAYNLSDDRNQFIGGGSMKVNIYNNTVIRTREPNVDRYIFWTFNHDATRFTVRNNIFVFTKDIHVFGPYVKPEGHKRTYVGEQVHDHNLYFSPGNPDPIGIPPGKNDRIADPQFVDAANRNFHIKKSSPAAGNGVALDYAFDLDQRAINKPSKPSIGAFEY
;
A
#
# COMPACT_ATOMS: atom_id res chain seq x y z
N MET A 1 -52.53 52.96 -42.31
CA MET A 1 -53.20 51.82 -42.97
C MET A 1 -52.15 50.76 -43.27
N THR A 2 -52.38 49.53 -42.79
CA THR A 2 -51.93 48.24 -43.36
C THR A 2 -50.44 48.01 -43.63
N ASN A 3 -49.75 47.21 -42.81
CA ASN A 3 -49.57 45.76 -43.04
C ASN A 3 -48.48 45.13 -42.16
N SER A 4 -48.83 43.94 -41.65
CA SER A 4 -48.02 42.98 -40.90
C SER A 4 -46.96 42.28 -41.76
N ILE A 5 -45.79 41.97 -41.20
CA ILE A 5 -45.02 40.76 -41.54
C ILE A 5 -44.35 40.22 -40.27
N SER A 6 -44.85 39.09 -39.79
CA SER A 6 -44.22 38.21 -38.80
C SER A 6 -43.13 37.38 -39.46
N SER A 7 -41.88 37.48 -39.00
CA SER A 7 -40.79 36.60 -39.44
C SER A 7 -40.57 35.50 -38.41
N VAL A 8 -40.93 34.27 -38.77
CA VAL A 8 -40.71 33.05 -37.99
C VAL A 8 -39.33 32.52 -38.32
N TYR A 9 -38.37 32.63 -37.41
CA TYR A 9 -37.10 31.92 -37.52
C TYR A 9 -37.31 30.45 -37.15
N ARG A 10 -37.28 29.55 -38.14
CA ARG A 10 -37.19 28.11 -37.90
C ARG A 10 -35.75 27.77 -37.48
N LEU A 11 -35.56 27.50 -36.19
CA LEU A 11 -34.33 26.93 -35.66
C LEU A 11 -34.34 25.43 -35.97
N THR A 12 -33.65 25.02 -37.04
CA THR A 12 -33.43 23.60 -37.34
C THR A 12 -32.43 23.06 -36.34
N CYS A 13 -32.92 22.44 -35.26
CA CYS A 13 -32.10 21.70 -34.32
C CYS A 13 -31.68 20.38 -34.99
N CYS A 14 -30.48 20.36 -35.57
CA CYS A 14 -29.84 19.11 -35.98
C CYS A 14 -29.47 18.33 -34.72
N ILE A 15 -30.33 17.41 -34.31
CA ILE A 15 -29.99 16.37 -33.33
C ILE A 15 -29.05 15.40 -34.05
N SER A 16 -27.75 15.58 -33.84
CA SER A 16 -26.75 14.57 -34.18
C SER A 16 -26.88 13.41 -33.17
N LEU A 17 -27.64 12.38 -33.53
CA LEU A 17 -27.57 11.09 -32.85
C LEU A 17 -26.17 10.48 -33.09
N LEU A 18 -25.26 10.71 -32.15
CA LEU A 18 -24.03 9.94 -32.01
C LEU A 18 -24.40 8.53 -31.53
N PHE A 19 -24.53 7.60 -32.47
CA PHE A 19 -24.52 6.17 -32.15
C PHE A 19 -23.12 5.83 -31.63
N ALA A 20 -23.00 5.64 -30.30
CA ALA A 20 -21.83 5.02 -29.72
C ALA A 20 -21.79 3.56 -30.20
N LEU A 21 -20.89 3.26 -31.13
CA LEU A 21 -20.56 1.87 -31.45
C LEU A 21 -20.12 1.18 -30.15
N PRO A 22 -20.57 -0.06 -29.87
CA PRO A 22 -20.11 -0.79 -28.70
C PRO A 22 -18.59 -0.97 -28.82
N GLY A 23 -17.84 -0.22 -28.01
CA GLY A 23 -16.41 -0.43 -27.84
C GLY A 23 -16.20 -1.80 -27.23
N TYR A 24 -15.70 -2.74 -28.02
CA TYR A 24 -15.22 -4.02 -27.52
C TYR A 24 -13.90 -3.79 -26.77
N ALA A 25 -13.77 -4.39 -25.59
CA ALA A 25 -12.51 -4.44 -24.87
C ALA A 25 -11.43 -5.11 -25.74
N ALA A 26 -10.30 -4.44 -25.91
CA ALA A 26 -9.17 -4.94 -26.69
C ALA A 26 -8.03 -5.43 -25.77
N ASN A 27 -7.31 -6.45 -26.21
CA ASN A 27 -6.09 -6.91 -25.57
C ASN A 27 -4.87 -6.41 -26.36
N TYR A 28 -3.93 -5.81 -25.65
CA TYR A 28 -2.65 -5.34 -26.17
C TYR A 28 -1.52 -6.16 -25.56
N TYR A 29 -0.65 -6.72 -26.39
CA TYR A 29 0.37 -7.68 -25.99
C TYR A 29 1.77 -7.08 -26.13
N ILE A 30 2.61 -7.30 -25.13
CA ILE A 30 3.98 -6.79 -25.09
C ILE A 30 4.93 -7.93 -24.71
N ASN A 31 6.01 -8.12 -25.49
CA ASN A 31 7.02 -9.14 -25.26
C ASN A 31 8.41 -8.59 -25.66
N SER A 32 9.26 -8.28 -24.69
CA SER A 32 10.58 -7.68 -24.97
C SER A 32 11.58 -8.61 -25.67
N ARG A 33 11.30 -9.93 -25.68
CA ARG A 33 12.18 -10.93 -26.30
C ARG A 33 11.88 -11.14 -27.77
N THR A 34 10.61 -11.13 -28.17
CA THR A 34 10.19 -11.48 -29.54
C THR A 34 9.34 -10.43 -30.25
N GLY A 35 8.85 -9.41 -29.53
CA GLY A 35 7.99 -8.37 -30.08
C GLY A 35 8.71 -7.38 -31.00
N ASN A 36 7.91 -6.53 -31.65
CA ASN A 36 8.36 -5.41 -32.48
C ASN A 36 7.40 -4.23 -32.30
N ASP A 37 7.90 -3.02 -32.05
CA ASP A 37 7.06 -1.84 -31.79
C ASP A 37 6.29 -1.34 -33.02
N ASN A 38 6.62 -1.84 -34.22
CA ASN A 38 5.84 -1.61 -35.44
C ASN A 38 4.66 -2.60 -35.59
N ASN A 39 4.55 -3.61 -34.72
CA ASN A 39 3.43 -4.53 -34.75
C ASN A 39 2.14 -3.85 -34.26
N PRO A 40 0.96 -4.36 -34.65
CA PRO A 40 -0.32 -3.84 -34.16
C PRO A 40 -0.55 -4.08 -32.66
N GLY A 41 0.14 -5.03 -32.02
CA GLY A 41 0.00 -5.31 -30.59
C GLY A 41 -1.27 -6.07 -30.21
N ASN A 42 -2.12 -6.45 -31.15
CA ASN A 42 -3.45 -7.02 -30.89
C ASN A 42 -3.48 -8.56 -30.71
N THR A 43 -2.33 -9.22 -30.78
CA THR A 43 -2.15 -10.66 -30.54
C THR A 43 -0.79 -10.91 -29.89
N GLY A 44 -0.61 -12.05 -29.21
CA GLY A 44 0.68 -12.44 -28.65
C GLY A 44 1.77 -12.62 -29.71
N GLU A 45 1.41 -13.06 -30.91
CA GLU A 45 2.31 -13.20 -32.06
C GLU A 45 2.80 -11.86 -32.61
N LEU A 46 1.92 -10.86 -32.60
CA LEU A 46 2.19 -9.50 -33.08
C LEU A 46 2.31 -8.53 -31.90
N ALA A 47 2.98 -8.96 -30.83
CA ALA A 47 3.21 -8.14 -29.65
C ALA A 47 4.18 -6.98 -29.93
N TRP A 48 4.01 -5.89 -29.19
CA TRP A 48 5.00 -4.82 -29.09
C TRP A 48 6.26 -5.31 -28.36
N LYS A 49 7.39 -4.64 -28.59
CA LYS A 49 8.66 -5.01 -27.95
C LYS A 49 8.85 -4.25 -26.64
N SER A 50 8.57 -2.96 -26.64
CA SER A 50 8.91 -2.04 -25.56
C SER A 50 7.68 -1.33 -25.00
N LEU A 51 7.92 -0.45 -24.03
CA LEU A 51 6.88 0.37 -23.38
C LEU A 51 6.44 1.56 -24.26
N VAL A 52 7.13 1.86 -25.37
CA VAL A 52 6.92 3.09 -26.16
C VAL A 52 5.50 3.24 -26.68
N ASN A 53 4.81 2.13 -26.95
CA ASN A 53 3.46 2.15 -27.48
C ASN A 53 2.39 2.42 -26.41
N LEU A 54 2.73 2.41 -25.11
CA LEU A 54 1.83 2.80 -24.04
C LEU A 54 1.57 4.32 -24.01
N GLU A 55 2.51 5.12 -24.52
CA GLU A 55 2.38 6.58 -24.59
C GLU A 55 1.90 7.07 -25.96
N LYS A 56 2.08 6.25 -27.01
CA LYS A 56 1.70 6.58 -28.40
C LYS A 56 0.25 6.24 -28.74
N ASN A 57 -0.42 5.43 -27.92
CA ASN A 57 -1.77 4.97 -28.16
C ASN A 57 -2.73 5.48 -27.08
N THR A 58 -3.99 5.62 -27.46
CA THR A 58 -5.10 5.87 -26.54
C THR A 58 -5.84 4.56 -26.33
N PHE A 59 -6.12 4.24 -25.06
CA PHE A 59 -6.82 3.04 -24.65
C PHE A 59 -8.21 3.39 -24.16
N MET A 60 -9.15 2.47 -24.34
CA MET A 60 -10.55 2.62 -24.01
C MET A 60 -10.92 1.84 -22.74
N PRO A 61 -12.02 2.22 -22.05
CA PRO A 61 -12.52 1.44 -20.93
C PRO A 61 -12.74 -0.03 -21.26
N GLY A 62 -12.13 -0.91 -20.47
CA GLY A 62 -12.18 -2.36 -20.60
C GLY A 62 -10.96 -2.98 -21.27
N ASP A 63 -10.06 -2.18 -21.84
CA ASP A 63 -8.85 -2.68 -22.48
C ASP A 63 -7.90 -3.35 -21.48
N SER A 64 -7.18 -4.37 -21.95
CA SER A 64 -6.14 -5.05 -21.18
C SER A 64 -4.79 -4.91 -21.87
N ILE A 65 -3.77 -4.61 -21.08
CA ILE A 65 -2.37 -4.48 -21.49
C ILE A 65 -1.60 -5.62 -20.82
N LEU A 66 -1.16 -6.57 -21.63
CA LEU A 66 -0.67 -7.87 -21.20
C LEU A 66 0.81 -8.03 -21.54
N PHE A 67 1.63 -8.23 -20.51
CA PHE A 67 3.07 -8.47 -20.65
C PHE A 67 3.38 -9.96 -20.62
N ALA A 68 4.20 -10.44 -21.55
CA ALA A 68 4.58 -11.86 -21.60
C ALA A 68 5.36 -12.25 -20.34
N ARG A 69 5.05 -13.38 -19.72
CA ARG A 69 5.87 -13.91 -18.60
C ARG A 69 7.31 -14.20 -19.04
N GLY A 70 8.26 -14.03 -18.11
CA GLY A 70 9.69 -14.23 -18.37
C GLY A 70 10.35 -13.14 -19.23
N THR A 71 9.72 -11.98 -19.35
CA THR A 71 10.29 -10.77 -19.98
C THR A 71 10.63 -9.71 -18.95
N SER A 72 11.48 -8.77 -19.37
CA SER A 72 11.93 -7.65 -18.54
C SER A 72 11.87 -6.33 -19.31
N TYR A 73 11.62 -5.24 -18.60
CA TYR A 73 11.49 -3.89 -19.13
C TYR A 73 12.25 -2.89 -18.25
N THR A 74 12.94 -1.94 -18.89
CA THR A 74 13.73 -0.90 -18.20
C THR A 74 13.18 0.48 -18.55
N GLY A 75 13.13 1.37 -17.56
CA GLY A 75 12.61 2.72 -17.67
C GLY A 75 11.19 2.84 -17.13
N GLY A 76 10.42 3.79 -17.66
CA GLY A 76 9.03 4.00 -17.28
C GLY A 76 8.23 4.72 -18.35
N PHE A 77 6.94 4.90 -18.10
CA PHE A 77 6.00 5.54 -19.01
C PHE A 77 4.93 6.33 -18.24
N VAL A 78 4.32 7.30 -18.93
CA VAL A 78 3.15 8.03 -18.45
C VAL A 78 1.87 7.46 -19.08
N PHE A 79 0.94 7.00 -18.26
CA PHE A 79 -0.33 6.44 -18.74
C PHE A 79 -1.51 7.39 -18.51
N ASN A 80 -2.06 7.93 -19.60
CA ASN A 80 -3.11 8.96 -19.56
C ASN A 80 -4.54 8.44 -19.78
N SER A 81 -4.69 7.23 -20.31
CA SER A 81 -6.02 6.68 -20.63
C SER A 81 -6.76 6.25 -19.36
N SER A 82 -8.09 6.36 -19.36
CA SER A 82 -8.93 6.02 -18.20
C SER A 82 -9.89 4.89 -18.53
N GLY A 83 -10.10 4.00 -17.56
CA GLY A 83 -11.21 3.06 -17.56
C GLY A 83 -12.52 3.68 -17.08
N SER A 84 -13.49 2.82 -16.78
CA SER A 84 -14.72 3.16 -16.07
C SER A 84 -14.92 2.23 -14.86
N PRO A 85 -15.87 2.51 -13.94
CA PRO A 85 -16.18 1.63 -12.83
C PRO A 85 -16.49 0.19 -13.26
N GLU A 86 -17.21 0.02 -14.36
CA GLU A 86 -17.63 -1.29 -14.88
C GLU A 86 -16.59 -1.92 -15.80
N LYS A 87 -15.67 -1.10 -16.34
CA LYS A 87 -14.69 -1.49 -17.35
C LYS A 87 -13.35 -0.80 -17.08
N PRO A 88 -12.62 -1.20 -16.03
CA PRO A 88 -11.28 -0.69 -15.78
C PRO A 88 -10.33 -1.06 -16.92
N ILE A 89 -9.24 -0.30 -17.07
CA ILE A 89 -8.11 -0.73 -17.90
C ILE A 89 -7.18 -1.56 -17.03
N VAL A 90 -6.77 -2.73 -17.52
CA VAL A 90 -6.01 -3.72 -16.74
C VAL A 90 -4.61 -3.90 -17.29
N PHE A 91 -3.59 -3.69 -16.45
CA PHE A 91 -2.23 -4.16 -16.70
C PHE A 91 -2.02 -5.50 -16.01
N SER A 92 -1.67 -6.54 -16.78
CA SER A 92 -1.36 -7.85 -16.23
C SER A 92 -0.38 -8.63 -17.11
N SER A 93 -0.30 -9.94 -16.93
CA SER A 93 0.58 -10.82 -17.68
C SER A 93 -0.18 -11.82 -18.54
N TYR A 94 0.49 -12.34 -19.57
CA TYR A 94 0.02 -13.49 -20.31
C TYR A 94 1.12 -14.56 -20.44
N SER A 95 0.66 -15.79 -20.60
CA SER A 95 1.49 -16.95 -20.94
C SER A 95 0.71 -17.85 -21.89
N LEU A 96 1.39 -18.80 -22.52
CA LEU A 96 0.74 -19.86 -23.28
C LEU A 96 -0.31 -20.59 -22.42
N GLY A 97 -1.52 -20.81 -22.97
CA GLY A 97 -2.56 -21.61 -22.32
C GLY A 97 -2.14 -23.07 -22.10
N ALA A 98 -2.64 -23.69 -21.04
CA ALA A 98 -2.35 -25.08 -20.64
C ALA A 98 -2.63 -26.12 -21.75
N ASP A 99 -3.51 -25.80 -22.71
CA ASP A 99 -3.92 -26.72 -23.78
C ASP A 99 -2.83 -27.03 -24.82
N VAL A 100 -1.85 -26.13 -25.02
CA VAL A 100 -0.74 -26.40 -25.95
C VAL A 100 0.30 -27.34 -25.33
N VAL A 101 0.43 -27.30 -23.99
CA VAL A 101 1.41 -28.10 -23.24
C VAL A 101 1.07 -29.60 -23.29
N LEU A 102 -0.20 -29.96 -23.48
CA LEU A 102 -0.67 -31.35 -23.45
C LEU A 102 -0.42 -32.13 -24.76
N LYS A 103 -0.06 -31.48 -25.87
CA LYS A 103 0.03 -32.12 -27.21
C LYS A 103 1.41 -32.05 -27.88
N THR A 104 2.37 -31.33 -27.31
CA THR A 104 3.67 -31.05 -27.96
C THR A 104 4.83 -31.58 -27.11
N PRO A 105 5.81 -32.31 -27.69
CA PRO A 105 7.00 -32.76 -26.96
C PRO A 105 7.76 -31.61 -26.29
N ARG A 106 8.29 -31.84 -25.09
CA ARG A 106 8.93 -30.80 -24.25
C ARG A 106 10.06 -30.03 -24.95
N THR A 107 10.77 -30.65 -25.90
CA THR A 107 11.86 -30.03 -26.67
C THR A 107 11.37 -29.03 -27.72
N GLU A 108 10.14 -29.15 -28.20
CA GLU A 108 9.50 -28.21 -29.14
C GLU A 108 8.73 -27.09 -28.44
N LEU A 109 8.56 -27.19 -27.12
CA LEU A 109 7.87 -26.17 -26.33
C LEU A 109 8.71 -24.93 -26.07
N THR A 110 10.04 -25.01 -26.09
CA THR A 110 10.92 -23.86 -25.77
C THR A 110 10.68 -22.65 -26.69
N PRO A 111 10.61 -22.79 -28.03
CA PRO A 111 10.23 -21.67 -28.90
C PRO A 111 8.83 -21.10 -28.61
N LEU A 112 7.87 -21.96 -28.25
CA LEU A 112 6.50 -21.54 -27.90
C LEU A 112 6.47 -20.79 -26.57
N PHE A 113 7.19 -21.28 -25.56
CA PHE A 113 7.36 -20.64 -24.27
C PHE A 113 8.02 -19.26 -24.39
N LEU A 114 9.04 -19.15 -25.25
CA LEU A 114 9.67 -17.87 -25.56
C LEU A 114 8.69 -16.90 -26.25
N LYS A 115 7.92 -17.41 -27.22
CA LYS A 115 7.02 -16.61 -28.06
C LYS A 115 5.82 -16.09 -27.27
N TYR A 116 5.19 -16.93 -26.45
CA TYR A 116 3.92 -16.62 -25.78
C TYR A 116 4.06 -16.26 -24.29
N GLY A 117 5.29 -16.18 -23.78
CA GLY A 117 5.56 -15.92 -22.38
C GLY A 117 5.52 -17.18 -21.53
N ALA A 118 6.61 -17.45 -20.84
CA ALA A 118 6.74 -18.51 -19.85
C ALA A 118 7.84 -18.10 -18.85
N GLY A 119 7.72 -18.57 -17.60
CA GLY A 119 8.67 -18.26 -16.54
C GLY A 119 8.11 -17.33 -15.48
N PRO A 120 8.97 -16.55 -14.79
CA PRO A 120 8.57 -15.60 -13.74
C PRO A 120 7.61 -14.51 -14.21
N ALA A 121 7.07 -13.73 -13.26
CA ALA A 121 6.28 -12.56 -13.59
C ALA A 121 7.07 -11.58 -14.48
N PRO A 122 6.42 -10.82 -15.38
CA PRO A 122 7.10 -9.77 -16.15
C PRO A 122 7.75 -8.77 -15.19
N SER A 123 9.04 -8.49 -15.41
CA SER A 123 9.83 -7.66 -14.50
C SER A 123 10.03 -6.25 -15.03
N PHE A 124 10.01 -5.27 -14.12
CA PHE A 124 10.16 -3.87 -14.44
C PHE A 124 11.17 -3.21 -13.50
N THR A 125 12.06 -2.39 -14.05
CA THR A 125 13.06 -1.65 -13.28
C THR A 125 13.24 -0.24 -13.84
N ASN A 126 13.51 0.73 -12.97
CA ASN A 126 13.96 2.05 -13.38
C ASN A 126 15.15 2.53 -12.51
N PRO A 127 16.38 2.17 -12.91
CA PRO A 127 17.59 2.56 -12.19
C PRO A 127 18.11 3.95 -12.56
N ASP A 128 17.43 4.69 -13.46
CA ASP A 128 17.83 6.04 -13.87
C ASP A 128 16.85 7.09 -13.36
N TRP A 129 17.29 7.91 -12.41
CA TRP A 129 16.49 8.99 -11.85
C TRP A 129 15.96 9.96 -12.92
N ASN A 130 16.74 10.20 -13.97
CA ASN A 130 16.38 11.15 -15.01
C ASN A 130 15.22 10.66 -15.88
N VAL A 131 14.92 9.36 -15.82
CA VAL A 131 13.72 8.79 -16.42
C VAL A 131 12.59 8.86 -15.40
N LEU A 132 11.75 9.89 -15.55
CA LEU A 132 10.52 10.07 -14.77
C LEU A 132 10.72 10.01 -13.24
N ASN A 133 11.84 10.49 -12.70
CA ASN A 133 12.14 10.44 -11.26
C ASN A 133 12.15 9.00 -10.69
N GLY A 134 12.58 8.04 -11.51
CA GLY A 134 12.58 6.62 -11.15
C GLY A 134 11.19 5.97 -11.14
N ASN A 135 10.15 6.65 -11.63
CA ASN A 135 8.83 6.02 -11.80
C ASN A 135 8.87 4.99 -12.94
N ILE A 136 8.25 3.83 -12.74
CA ILE A 136 8.05 2.84 -13.81
C ILE A 136 6.65 3.06 -14.41
N PHE A 137 5.63 3.04 -13.55
CA PHE A 137 4.24 3.26 -13.95
C PHE A 137 3.78 4.61 -13.38
N ARG A 138 3.77 5.66 -14.21
CA ARG A 138 3.18 6.95 -13.82
C ARG A 138 1.76 7.04 -14.35
N ILE A 139 0.80 6.77 -13.48
CA ILE A 139 -0.63 6.68 -13.84
C ILE A 139 -1.30 8.03 -13.67
N GLN A 140 -1.84 8.57 -14.76
CA GLN A 140 -2.55 9.85 -14.82
C GLN A 140 -4.02 9.72 -15.29
N GLY A 141 -4.44 8.53 -15.74
CA GLY A 141 -5.85 8.20 -15.95
C GLY A 141 -6.53 7.67 -14.68
N ASN A 142 -7.80 7.27 -14.79
CA ASN A 142 -8.64 6.71 -13.71
C ASN A 142 -8.99 5.24 -13.95
N TYR A 143 -9.45 4.53 -12.92
CA TYR A 143 -9.94 3.15 -13.02
C TYR A 143 -8.92 2.21 -13.67
N ILE A 144 -7.70 2.23 -13.13
CA ILE A 144 -6.58 1.40 -13.59
C ILE A 144 -6.34 0.28 -12.58
N VAL A 145 -6.27 -0.95 -13.09
CA VAL A 145 -5.89 -2.14 -12.33
C VAL A 145 -4.48 -2.56 -12.73
N ILE A 146 -3.58 -2.73 -11.78
CA ILE A 146 -2.23 -3.27 -11.97
C ILE A 146 -2.16 -4.59 -11.20
N ASP A 147 -2.00 -5.70 -11.90
CA ASP A 147 -2.20 -7.04 -11.34
C ASP A 147 -1.10 -8.03 -11.73
N GLY A 148 -0.37 -8.56 -10.74
CA GLY A 148 0.53 -9.70 -10.94
C GLY A 148 1.87 -9.37 -11.62
N LEU A 149 2.42 -8.19 -11.37
CA LEU A 149 3.68 -7.71 -11.95
C LEU A 149 4.81 -7.64 -10.91
N TYR A 150 6.06 -7.69 -11.38
CA TYR A 150 7.25 -7.62 -10.53
C TYR A 150 8.06 -6.34 -10.78
N PHE A 151 8.29 -5.55 -9.74
CA PHE A 151 9.04 -4.29 -9.79
C PHE A 151 10.33 -4.45 -8.98
N HIS A 152 11.47 -4.05 -9.52
CA HIS A 152 12.73 -4.25 -8.83
C HIS A 152 13.83 -3.24 -9.14
N ASP A 153 14.73 -3.08 -8.17
CA ASP A 153 15.99 -2.33 -8.29
C ASP A 153 15.78 -0.90 -8.82
N ASN A 154 14.88 -0.16 -8.19
CA ASN A 154 14.60 1.22 -8.56
C ASN A 154 15.64 2.17 -7.95
N THR A 155 15.95 3.24 -8.67
CA THR A 155 16.90 4.24 -8.22
C THR A 155 16.44 5.01 -6.98
N ASN A 156 17.40 5.41 -6.15
CA ASN A 156 17.23 6.48 -5.17
C ASN A 156 17.21 7.86 -5.85
N PRO A 157 16.68 8.90 -5.18
CA PRO A 157 16.76 10.27 -5.68
C PRO A 157 18.17 10.84 -5.52
N PRO A 158 18.55 11.88 -6.27
CA PRO A 158 19.80 12.61 -6.10
C PRO A 158 19.71 13.56 -4.88
N GLY A 159 19.46 12.98 -3.70
CA GLY A 159 19.13 13.71 -2.48
C GLY A 159 17.71 14.29 -2.49
N SER A 160 17.30 14.85 -1.35
CA SER A 160 16.00 15.51 -1.18
C SER A 160 16.08 16.54 -0.06
N ASP A 161 15.56 17.74 -0.32
CA ASP A 161 15.47 18.83 0.65
C ASP A 161 14.12 19.57 0.50
N LYS A 162 13.92 20.62 1.30
CA LYS A 162 12.66 21.39 1.32
C LYS A 162 12.31 22.06 -0.02
N THR A 163 13.30 22.29 -0.87
CA THR A 163 13.16 22.93 -2.18
C THR A 163 13.01 21.89 -3.28
N THR A 164 13.88 20.87 -3.31
CA THR A 164 13.90 19.88 -4.40
C THR A 164 12.76 18.87 -4.29
N LYS A 165 12.42 18.44 -3.06
CA LYS A 165 11.35 17.48 -2.75
C LYS A 165 11.37 16.24 -3.65
N ASN A 166 12.56 15.69 -3.88
CA ASN A 166 12.71 14.60 -4.84
C ASN A 166 12.02 13.33 -4.34
N VAL A 167 12.06 13.02 -3.03
CA VAL A 167 11.36 11.86 -2.47
C VAL A 167 9.85 11.89 -2.77
N GLN A 168 9.22 13.08 -2.75
CA GLN A 168 7.80 13.25 -3.07
C GLN A 168 7.45 12.90 -4.53
N LYS A 169 8.44 12.83 -5.43
CA LYS A 169 8.28 12.51 -6.86
C LYS A 169 8.43 11.01 -7.15
N MET A 170 8.85 10.23 -6.16
CA MET A 170 9.20 8.82 -6.33
C MET A 170 8.01 7.87 -6.24
N GLY A 171 8.25 6.63 -6.65
CA GLY A 171 7.33 5.49 -6.58
C GLY A 171 7.54 4.60 -7.80
N ALA A 172 7.81 3.31 -7.62
CA ALA A 172 7.83 2.36 -8.73
C ALA A 172 6.50 2.42 -9.49
N ILE A 173 5.40 2.43 -8.74
CA ILE A 173 4.08 2.87 -9.20
C ILE A 173 3.77 4.23 -8.60
N TYR A 174 3.49 5.21 -9.45
CA TYR A 174 3.10 6.57 -9.07
C TYR A 174 1.67 6.84 -9.54
N LEU A 175 0.71 6.82 -8.60
CA LEU A 175 -0.69 7.17 -8.84
C LEU A 175 -0.84 8.67 -8.65
N ALA A 176 -1.04 9.41 -9.74
CA ALA A 176 -0.90 10.87 -9.75
C ALA A 176 -2.05 11.61 -9.01
N THR A 177 -1.77 12.85 -8.64
CA THR A 177 -2.79 13.76 -8.09
C THR A 177 -3.95 13.93 -9.07
N GLY A 178 -5.18 13.88 -8.54
CA GLY A 178 -6.40 14.09 -9.33
C GLY A 178 -6.96 12.82 -9.95
N THR A 179 -6.27 11.68 -9.80
CA THR A 179 -6.78 10.38 -10.25
C THR A 179 -7.49 9.62 -9.13
N HIS A 180 -8.26 8.59 -9.49
CA HIS A 180 -9.03 7.82 -8.54
C HIS A 180 -9.36 6.38 -8.99
N HIS A 181 -9.80 5.58 -8.01
CA HIS A 181 -10.33 4.22 -8.21
C HIS A 181 -9.33 3.26 -8.86
N HIS A 182 -8.07 3.34 -8.45
CA HIS A 182 -7.06 2.38 -8.88
C HIS A 182 -7.07 1.13 -8.02
N VAL A 183 -6.63 0.01 -8.59
CA VAL A 183 -6.33 -1.20 -7.83
C VAL A 183 -4.91 -1.63 -8.14
N VAL A 184 -4.06 -1.74 -7.12
CA VAL A 184 -2.73 -2.35 -7.25
C VAL A 184 -2.73 -3.62 -6.45
N LYS A 185 -2.60 -4.78 -7.11
CA LYS A 185 -2.70 -6.07 -6.44
C LYS A 185 -1.79 -7.15 -6.97
N ASN A 186 -1.52 -8.14 -6.13
CA ASN A 186 -0.72 -9.33 -6.45
C ASN A 186 0.67 -8.98 -7.03
N CYS A 187 1.17 -7.77 -6.80
CA CYS A 187 2.45 -7.33 -7.31
C CYS A 187 3.55 -7.60 -6.28
N GLU A 188 4.76 -7.85 -6.78
CA GLU A 188 5.97 -8.00 -5.98
C GLU A 188 6.89 -6.80 -6.20
N PHE A 189 7.47 -6.28 -5.13
CA PHE A 189 8.38 -5.13 -5.15
C PHE A 189 9.63 -5.51 -4.38
N PHE A 190 10.76 -5.61 -5.07
CA PHE A 190 12.05 -5.94 -4.48
C PHE A 190 13.00 -4.75 -4.60
N HIS A 191 13.57 -4.28 -3.49
CA HIS A 191 14.57 -3.21 -3.53
C HIS A 191 14.05 -1.94 -4.25
N THR A 192 12.81 -1.56 -3.95
CA THR A 192 12.20 -0.32 -4.45
C THR A 192 12.11 0.72 -3.31
N PRO A 193 12.87 1.83 -3.37
CA PRO A 193 12.93 2.80 -2.25
C PRO A 193 11.56 3.38 -1.87
N VAL A 194 10.74 3.67 -2.87
CA VAL A 194 9.28 3.84 -2.71
C VAL A 194 8.59 2.85 -3.63
N GLY A 195 7.86 1.89 -3.06
CA GLY A 195 7.12 0.90 -3.86
C GLY A 195 5.95 1.55 -4.57
N ILE A 196 4.98 2.06 -3.80
CA ILE A 196 3.76 2.65 -4.33
C ILE A 196 3.53 4.04 -3.74
N LYS A 197 3.44 5.05 -4.61
CA LYS A 197 3.06 6.43 -4.26
C LYS A 197 1.60 6.66 -4.62
N VAL A 198 0.77 6.90 -3.60
CA VAL A 198 -0.68 7.04 -3.69
C VAL A 198 -1.07 8.51 -3.53
N LYS A 199 -1.03 9.27 -4.63
CA LYS A 199 -1.61 10.62 -4.71
C LYS A 199 -3.03 10.63 -5.29
N SER A 200 -3.60 9.44 -5.50
CA SER A 200 -4.97 9.21 -5.93
C SER A 200 -5.94 9.07 -4.75
N THR A 201 -7.25 9.09 -5.03
CA THR A 201 -8.30 8.80 -4.03
C THR A 201 -9.06 7.52 -4.37
N HIS A 202 -9.79 6.93 -3.43
CA HIS A 202 -10.66 5.76 -3.67
C HIS A 202 -9.92 4.55 -4.25
N SER A 203 -8.61 4.45 -4.01
CA SER A 203 -7.77 3.39 -4.54
C SER A 203 -7.59 2.28 -3.52
N LEU A 204 -7.48 1.05 -4.02
CA LEU A 204 -7.26 -0.16 -3.25
C LEU A 204 -5.85 -0.70 -3.52
N ILE A 205 -5.03 -0.77 -2.48
CA ILE A 205 -3.69 -1.35 -2.53
C ILE A 205 -3.72 -2.65 -1.74
N THR A 206 -3.72 -3.79 -2.45
CA THR A 206 -4.01 -5.07 -1.79
C THR A 206 -3.22 -6.27 -2.26
N ARG A 207 -2.90 -7.21 -1.36
CA ARG A 207 -2.24 -8.49 -1.72
C ARG A 207 -0.91 -8.30 -2.44
N ASN A 208 -0.18 -7.23 -2.15
CA ASN A 208 1.15 -7.00 -2.68
C ASN A 208 2.21 -7.53 -1.70
N TYR A 209 3.37 -7.90 -2.23
CA TYR A 209 4.55 -8.30 -1.46
C TYR A 209 5.66 -7.29 -1.71
N LEU A 210 6.03 -6.50 -0.70
CA LEU A 210 7.08 -5.50 -0.79
C LEU A 210 8.21 -5.88 0.14
N HIS A 211 9.42 -6.05 -0.37
CA HIS A 211 10.53 -6.46 0.48
C HIS A 211 11.91 -5.92 0.10
N ASP A 212 12.79 -5.89 1.11
CA ASP A 212 14.23 -5.69 0.99
C ASP A 212 14.64 -4.35 0.38
N ALA A 213 14.09 -3.26 0.93
CA ALA A 213 14.59 -1.90 0.67
C ALA A 213 15.21 -1.35 1.96
N SER A 214 16.54 -1.27 2.02
CA SER A 214 17.26 -0.96 3.26
C SER A 214 18.31 0.13 3.14
N VAL A 215 18.18 1.01 2.14
CA VAL A 215 19.12 2.11 1.88
C VAL A 215 18.39 3.45 2.07
N MET A 216 19.02 4.38 2.79
CA MET A 216 18.51 5.75 2.93
C MET A 216 18.31 6.38 1.54
N MET A 217 17.13 6.94 1.29
CA MET A 217 16.81 7.68 0.06
C MET A 217 17.45 9.07 0.04
N ALA A 218 17.51 9.71 1.20
CA ALA A 218 18.15 11.00 1.41
C ALA A 218 18.51 11.15 2.90
N TYR A 219 19.15 12.26 3.30
CA TYR A 219 19.66 12.45 4.67
C TYR A 219 18.62 12.16 5.77
N SER A 220 17.36 12.54 5.56
CA SER A 220 16.26 12.35 6.53
C SER A 220 15.14 11.47 5.98
N TRP A 221 15.45 10.54 5.07
CA TRP A 221 14.44 9.71 4.41
C TRP A 221 14.93 8.28 4.26
N GLY A 222 14.30 7.36 4.98
CA GLY A 222 14.45 5.92 4.76
C GLY A 222 13.50 5.43 3.66
N PRO A 223 13.65 4.19 3.19
CA PRO A 223 12.77 3.61 2.18
C PRO A 223 11.39 3.28 2.77
N ILE A 224 10.33 3.51 1.99
CA ILE A 224 8.93 3.39 2.44
C ILE A 224 8.15 2.55 1.42
N ALA A 225 7.51 1.48 1.86
CA ALA A 225 6.85 0.56 0.94
C ALA A 225 5.64 1.22 0.25
N ILE A 226 4.78 1.89 1.02
CA ILE A 226 3.57 2.57 0.52
C ILE A 226 3.50 3.99 1.08
N MET A 227 3.56 5.00 0.21
CA MET A 227 3.46 6.42 0.58
C MET A 227 2.12 7.01 0.14
N VAL A 228 1.33 7.52 1.08
CA VAL A 228 -0.03 8.04 0.88
C VAL A 228 -0.05 9.56 1.03
N VAL A 229 -0.63 10.25 0.06
CA VAL A 229 -0.74 11.72 0.07
C VAL A 229 -2.20 12.19 0.08
N ARG A 230 -3.14 11.38 -0.43
CA ARG A 230 -4.57 11.72 -0.50
C ARG A 230 -5.43 10.71 0.26
N GLY A 231 -6.63 11.15 0.61
CA GLY A 231 -7.58 10.39 1.41
C GLY A 231 -8.46 9.40 0.65
N ASN A 232 -9.36 8.73 1.39
CA ASN A 232 -10.32 7.76 0.90
C ASN A 232 -9.67 6.52 0.27
N ASN A 233 -8.51 6.08 0.77
CA ASN A 233 -7.79 4.92 0.22
C ASN A 233 -7.86 3.72 1.19
N GLU A 234 -7.81 2.52 0.63
CA GLU A 234 -7.78 1.27 1.38
C GLU A 234 -6.47 0.53 1.10
N ILE A 235 -5.77 0.13 2.17
CA ILE A 235 -4.49 -0.57 2.12
C ILE A 235 -4.65 -1.85 2.94
N CYS A 236 -4.79 -2.98 2.26
CA CYS A 236 -5.13 -4.22 2.95
C CYS A 236 -4.49 -5.50 2.39
N PHE A 237 -4.25 -6.49 3.24
CA PHE A 237 -3.65 -7.78 2.83
C PHE A 237 -2.28 -7.69 2.17
N ASN A 238 -1.53 -6.59 2.37
CA ASN A 238 -0.16 -6.50 1.89
C ASN A 238 0.80 -7.19 2.88
N ARG A 239 1.89 -7.72 2.35
CA ARG A 239 3.01 -8.26 3.12
C ARG A 239 4.23 -7.38 2.89
N VAL A 240 4.81 -6.83 3.96
CA VAL A 240 5.98 -5.94 3.87
C VAL A 240 7.12 -6.41 4.76
N GLU A 241 8.31 -6.60 4.19
CA GLU A 241 9.46 -7.16 4.91
C GLU A 241 10.74 -6.35 4.68
N ASN A 242 11.54 -6.15 5.73
CA ASN A 242 12.88 -5.57 5.63
C ASN A 242 12.92 -4.17 4.96
N TYR A 243 11.89 -3.35 5.17
CA TYR A 243 11.86 -1.94 4.80
C TYR A 243 12.40 -1.06 5.92
N GLY A 244 13.43 -0.28 5.62
CA GLY A 244 13.98 0.72 6.51
C GLY A 244 15.49 0.76 6.54
N ALA A 245 16.05 1.88 6.95
CA ALA A 245 17.49 2.08 7.01
C ALA A 245 17.89 2.77 8.32
N TYR A 246 19.07 2.42 8.83
CA TYR A 246 19.70 3.14 9.93
C TYR A 246 20.42 4.38 9.39
N GLY A 247 20.31 5.49 10.11
CA GLY A 247 20.87 6.78 9.74
C GLY A 247 19.91 7.95 9.93
N GLY A 248 20.33 9.11 9.44
CA GLY A 248 19.55 10.34 9.53
C GLY A 248 19.43 10.91 10.95
N PRO A 249 18.66 12.00 11.11
CA PRO A 249 18.61 12.78 12.36
C PRO A 249 17.95 12.04 13.53
N TYR A 250 17.19 10.99 13.26
CA TYR A 250 16.50 10.17 14.27
C TYR A 250 17.12 8.78 14.43
N GLY A 251 18.27 8.51 13.81
CA GLY A 251 19.01 7.25 13.90
C GLY A 251 18.45 6.10 13.06
N SER A 252 17.18 6.17 12.65
CA SER A 252 16.53 5.24 11.73
C SER A 252 15.34 5.90 11.05
N ASP A 253 15.03 5.44 9.84
CA ASP A 253 13.90 5.92 9.06
C ASP A 253 13.40 4.84 8.07
N GLY A 254 12.20 5.01 7.52
CA GLY A 254 11.55 4.09 6.61
C GLY A 254 10.66 3.05 7.29
N GLY A 255 9.91 2.29 6.47
CA GLY A 255 8.98 1.30 6.98
C GLY A 255 7.86 0.94 6.01
N VAL A 256 6.73 0.53 6.59
CA VAL A 256 5.62 -0.06 5.83
C VAL A 256 4.79 1.00 5.12
N ILE A 257 4.20 1.93 5.88
CA ILE A 257 3.30 2.97 5.34
C ILE A 257 3.70 4.33 5.90
N GLU A 258 3.74 5.33 5.02
CA GLU A 258 3.83 6.73 5.43
C GLU A 258 2.70 7.56 4.83
N LEU A 259 2.06 8.38 5.65
CA LEU A 259 1.23 9.50 5.20
C LEU A 259 2.15 10.71 5.06
N ASP A 260 2.60 10.95 3.83
CA ASP A 260 3.68 11.90 3.49
C ASP A 260 3.17 13.35 3.52
N GLY A 261 3.22 13.96 4.70
CA GLY A 261 2.86 15.36 4.90
C GLY A 261 3.89 16.38 4.43
N VAL A 262 5.02 15.94 3.86
CA VAL A 262 6.00 16.84 3.23
C VAL A 262 5.61 17.16 1.78
N ASP A 263 4.81 16.31 1.15
CA ASP A 263 4.20 16.56 -0.15
C ASP A 263 3.22 17.76 -0.11
N ASP A 264 3.37 18.69 -1.06
CA ASP A 264 2.52 19.90 -1.14
C ASP A 264 1.05 19.59 -1.41
N ASP A 265 0.77 18.41 -1.97
CA ASP A 265 -0.59 17.95 -2.24
C ASP A 265 -1.26 17.27 -1.03
N PHE A 266 -0.58 17.16 0.11
CA PHE A 266 -1.05 16.34 1.22
C PHE A 266 -2.45 16.73 1.71
N LYS A 267 -3.39 15.78 1.60
CA LYS A 267 -4.76 15.83 2.11
C LYS A 267 -5.24 14.42 2.43
N ALA A 268 -4.43 13.63 3.14
CA ALA A 268 -4.84 12.29 3.55
C ALA A 268 -5.79 12.37 4.75
N SER A 269 -6.98 11.79 4.57
CA SER A 269 -7.98 11.52 5.60
C SER A 269 -8.84 10.34 5.14
N ASN A 270 -9.59 9.71 6.03
CA ASN A 270 -10.42 8.54 5.69
C ASN A 270 -9.60 7.43 5.00
N VAL A 271 -8.48 7.03 5.63
CA VAL A 271 -7.61 5.97 5.11
C VAL A 271 -7.78 4.74 6.00
N ASN A 272 -8.08 3.61 5.37
CA ASN A 272 -8.27 2.33 6.04
C ASN A 272 -7.05 1.44 5.79
N ILE A 273 -6.35 1.07 6.85
CA ILE A 273 -5.14 0.24 6.83
C ILE A 273 -5.45 -1.03 7.62
N HIS A 274 -5.69 -2.14 6.94
CA HIS A 274 -6.12 -3.33 7.65
C HIS A 274 -5.66 -4.65 7.06
N HIS A 275 -5.55 -5.68 7.90
CA HIS A 275 -5.19 -7.03 7.46
C HIS A 275 -3.83 -7.13 6.77
N ASN A 276 -2.91 -6.20 7.03
CA ASN A 276 -1.55 -6.26 6.51
C ASN A 276 -0.66 -7.08 7.46
N THR A 277 0.38 -7.69 6.90
CA THR A 277 1.44 -8.35 7.66
C THR A 277 2.75 -7.64 7.42
N SER A 278 3.52 -7.41 8.48
CA SER A 278 4.84 -6.80 8.37
C SER A 278 5.85 -7.45 9.29
N VAL A 279 7.10 -7.53 8.83
CA VAL A 279 8.21 -8.01 9.66
C VAL A 279 9.52 -7.30 9.38
N ASN A 280 10.25 -7.07 10.46
CA ASN A 280 11.61 -6.55 10.43
C ASN A 280 11.75 -5.17 9.74
N ASN A 281 10.66 -4.39 9.70
CA ASN A 281 10.68 -3.03 9.16
C ASN A 281 11.08 -2.01 10.24
N HIS A 282 11.45 -0.79 9.85
CA HIS A 282 11.85 0.29 10.75
C HIS A 282 10.68 1.16 11.24
N GLY A 283 9.44 0.75 10.95
CA GLY A 283 8.20 1.38 11.40
C GLY A 283 7.01 0.79 10.64
N PHE A 284 5.81 0.80 11.24
CA PHE A 284 4.60 0.36 10.54
C PHE A 284 3.85 1.53 9.89
N LEU A 285 3.41 2.52 10.68
CA LEU A 285 2.72 3.70 10.17
C LEU A 285 3.35 4.98 10.70
N GLU A 286 3.91 5.78 9.79
CA GLU A 286 4.30 7.16 10.08
C GLU A 286 3.29 8.14 9.45
N ILE A 287 2.85 9.12 10.23
CA ILE A 287 1.99 10.21 9.79
C ILE A 287 2.82 11.49 9.85
N ALA A 288 3.61 11.73 8.80
CA ALA A 288 4.52 12.86 8.66
C ALA A 288 3.79 14.20 8.38
N ALA A 289 2.59 14.36 8.95
CA ALA A 289 1.68 15.48 8.76
C ALA A 289 1.08 15.95 10.09
N ARG A 290 0.32 17.06 10.04
CA ARG A 290 -0.41 17.61 11.18
C ARG A 290 -1.90 17.66 10.88
N ASN A 291 -2.70 17.46 11.92
CA ASN A 291 -4.15 17.52 11.92
C ASN A 291 -4.80 16.48 10.99
N VAL A 292 -4.17 15.31 10.89
CA VAL A 292 -4.72 14.17 10.15
C VAL A 292 -5.86 13.56 10.95
N ASP A 293 -6.95 13.21 10.28
CA ASP A 293 -8.09 12.55 10.94
C ASP A 293 -8.62 11.37 10.14
N SER A 294 -9.54 10.65 10.79
CA SER A 294 -10.31 9.58 10.16
C SER A 294 -9.42 8.44 9.63
N ILE A 295 -8.37 8.09 10.37
CA ILE A 295 -7.50 6.96 10.02
C ILE A 295 -7.91 5.75 10.84
N THR A 296 -8.06 4.61 10.17
CA THR A 296 -8.34 3.33 10.83
C THR A 296 -7.21 2.36 10.56
N VAL A 297 -6.65 1.79 11.62
CA VAL A 297 -5.61 0.77 11.59
C VAL A 297 -6.14 -0.48 12.29
N ALA A 298 -6.47 -1.53 11.54
CA ALA A 298 -7.13 -2.70 12.13
C ALA A 298 -6.71 -4.08 11.62
N TYR A 299 -6.73 -5.09 12.47
CA TYR A 299 -6.42 -6.48 12.09
C TYR A 299 -5.06 -6.68 11.42
N ASN A 300 -4.09 -5.79 11.69
CA ASN A 300 -2.74 -5.95 11.16
C ASN A 300 -1.89 -6.79 12.11
N LEU A 301 -0.98 -7.59 11.55
CA LEU A 301 0.13 -8.20 12.29
C LEU A 301 1.39 -7.41 11.96
N SER A 302 1.99 -6.77 12.95
CA SER A 302 3.24 -6.01 12.80
C SER A 302 4.31 -6.54 13.74
N ASP A 303 5.32 -7.20 13.19
CA ASP A 303 6.49 -7.76 13.90
C ASP A 303 7.77 -7.02 13.47
N ASP A 304 7.79 -5.71 13.74
CA ASP A 304 8.79 -4.76 13.26
C ASP A 304 9.76 -4.32 14.37
N ARG A 305 10.78 -3.53 14.01
CA ARG A 305 11.83 -3.08 14.91
C ARG A 305 11.38 -1.91 15.79
N ASN A 306 10.95 -0.80 15.18
CA ASN A 306 10.72 0.47 15.89
C ASN A 306 9.24 0.70 16.24
N GLN A 307 8.63 1.82 15.86
CA GLN A 307 7.26 2.18 16.21
C GLN A 307 6.18 1.38 15.49
N PHE A 308 4.99 1.30 16.08
CA PHE A 308 3.77 0.90 15.37
C PHE A 308 3.11 2.09 14.70
N ILE A 309 2.77 3.15 15.44
CA ILE A 309 2.14 4.35 14.88
C ILE A 309 2.78 5.59 15.49
N GLY A 310 3.14 6.57 14.66
CA GLY A 310 3.49 7.90 15.18
C GLY A 310 3.56 8.98 14.13
N GLY A 311 3.84 10.22 14.55
CA GLY A 311 3.86 11.37 13.64
C GLY A 311 3.56 12.72 14.30
N GLY A 312 3.09 13.69 13.52
CA GLY A 312 2.89 15.07 13.95
C GLY A 312 1.70 15.29 14.89
N SER A 313 0.49 15.34 14.32
CA SER A 313 -0.77 15.35 15.07
C SER A 313 -1.85 14.63 14.28
N MET A 314 -2.64 13.80 14.97
CA MET A 314 -3.44 12.77 14.31
C MET A 314 -4.62 12.27 15.15
N LYS A 315 -5.66 11.80 14.48
CA LYS A 315 -6.76 11.04 15.09
C LYS A 315 -6.85 9.64 14.45
N VAL A 316 -6.64 8.60 15.25
CA VAL A 316 -6.51 7.23 14.74
C VAL A 316 -7.33 6.26 15.58
N ASN A 317 -8.10 5.43 14.88
CA ASN A 317 -8.80 4.27 15.41
C ASN A 317 -7.88 3.04 15.25
N ILE A 318 -7.55 2.37 16.35
CA ILE A 318 -6.53 1.31 16.37
C ILE A 318 -7.17 0.05 16.96
N TYR A 319 -7.53 -0.90 16.11
CA TYR A 319 -8.41 -2.02 16.49
C TYR A 319 -7.83 -3.38 16.14
N ASN A 320 -7.88 -4.35 17.05
CA ASN A 320 -7.62 -5.75 16.68
C ASN A 320 -6.24 -5.99 16.03
N ASN A 321 -5.23 -5.18 16.32
CA ASN A 321 -3.89 -5.42 15.80
C ASN A 321 -3.10 -6.33 16.73
N THR A 322 -2.21 -7.14 16.18
CA THR A 322 -1.17 -7.85 16.95
C THR A 322 0.17 -7.17 16.65
N VAL A 323 0.74 -6.52 17.66
CA VAL A 323 1.93 -5.68 17.55
C VAL A 323 3.06 -6.28 18.37
N ILE A 324 4.13 -6.67 17.71
CA ILE A 324 5.32 -7.27 18.31
C ILE A 324 6.50 -6.32 18.11
N ARG A 325 7.15 -5.88 19.20
CA ARG A 325 8.33 -5.00 19.25
C ARG A 325 9.41 -5.58 20.15
N THR A 326 9.88 -6.75 19.76
CA THR A 326 10.93 -7.49 20.46
C THR A 326 12.24 -7.58 19.67
N ARG A 327 12.29 -6.97 18.48
CA ARG A 327 13.44 -7.00 17.57
C ARG A 327 14.39 -5.84 17.83
N GLU A 328 15.68 -6.11 17.67
CA GLU A 328 16.76 -5.15 17.90
C GLU A 328 17.67 -4.97 16.65
N PRO A 329 18.33 -3.81 16.49
CA PRO A 329 18.15 -2.60 17.31
C PRO A 329 16.83 -1.88 17.03
N ASN A 330 16.10 -1.60 18.10
CA ASN A 330 15.01 -0.62 18.15
C ASN A 330 15.59 0.71 18.65
N VAL A 331 15.58 1.73 17.80
CA VAL A 331 16.19 3.05 18.13
C VAL A 331 15.20 4.03 18.72
N ASP A 332 13.90 3.79 18.56
CA ASP A 332 12.84 4.70 19.00
C ASP A 332 12.34 4.38 20.39
N ARG A 333 12.27 3.10 20.76
CA ARG A 333 11.73 2.62 22.04
C ARG A 333 10.28 3.06 22.31
N TYR A 334 9.49 3.29 21.25
CA TYR A 334 8.08 3.63 21.32
C TYR A 334 7.21 2.58 20.62
N ILE A 335 6.04 2.23 21.17
CA ILE A 335 4.94 1.66 20.36
C ILE A 335 4.22 2.78 19.62
N PHE A 336 3.85 3.81 20.38
CA PHE A 336 3.18 5.01 19.90
C PHE A 336 4.01 6.25 20.23
N TRP A 337 4.17 7.13 19.24
CA TRP A 337 4.84 8.42 19.46
C TRP A 337 4.12 9.58 18.77
N THR A 338 4.38 10.79 19.24
CA THR A 338 3.86 12.02 18.64
C THR A 338 4.84 13.19 18.78
N PHE A 339 4.72 14.20 17.91
CA PHE A 339 5.32 15.53 18.11
C PHE A 339 4.35 16.52 18.77
N ASN A 340 3.07 16.17 18.91
CA ASN A 340 2.05 17.03 19.50
C ASN A 340 0.98 16.19 20.22
N HIS A 341 1.25 15.91 21.50
CA HIS A 341 0.33 15.24 22.43
C HIS A 341 -1.07 15.86 22.42
N ASP A 342 -1.15 17.19 22.55
CA ASP A 342 -2.42 17.90 22.75
C ASP A 342 -3.35 17.81 21.54
N ALA A 343 -2.80 17.53 20.34
CA ALA A 343 -3.56 17.32 19.11
C ALA A 343 -3.55 15.86 18.61
N THR A 344 -3.06 14.91 19.42
CA THR A 344 -3.06 13.48 19.12
C THR A 344 -4.17 12.78 19.89
N ARG A 345 -5.05 12.06 19.19
CA ARG A 345 -6.18 11.32 19.79
C ARG A 345 -6.27 9.92 19.22
N PHE A 346 -6.08 8.93 20.07
CA PHE A 346 -6.26 7.53 19.72
C PHE A 346 -7.47 6.93 20.40
N THR A 347 -8.13 6.03 19.67
CA THR A 347 -9.06 5.05 20.24
C THR A 347 -8.46 3.67 20.03
N VAL A 348 -8.00 3.04 21.10
CA VAL A 348 -7.22 1.79 21.07
C VAL A 348 -8.02 0.66 21.71
N ARG A 349 -8.49 -0.29 20.91
CA ARG A 349 -9.29 -1.41 21.42
C ARG A 349 -8.93 -2.75 20.82
N ASN A 350 -9.08 -3.81 21.60
CA ASN A 350 -8.86 -5.19 21.15
C ASN A 350 -7.46 -5.45 20.60
N ASN A 351 -6.41 -4.70 20.94
CA ASN A 351 -5.06 -4.97 20.40
C ASN A 351 -4.27 -5.89 21.34
N ILE A 352 -3.38 -6.70 20.77
CA ILE A 352 -2.31 -7.39 21.52
C ILE A 352 -1.01 -6.64 21.29
N PHE A 353 -0.32 -6.26 22.37
CA PHE A 353 1.01 -5.64 22.33
C PHE A 353 2.01 -6.53 23.05
N VAL A 354 3.09 -6.93 22.36
CA VAL A 354 4.21 -7.69 22.93
C VAL A 354 5.53 -6.98 22.67
N PHE A 355 6.32 -6.69 23.70
CA PHE A 355 7.51 -5.83 23.56
C PHE A 355 8.55 -6.06 24.67
N THR A 356 9.77 -5.56 24.46
CA THR A 356 10.85 -5.62 25.44
C THR A 356 10.55 -4.81 26.70
N LYS A 357 11.31 -5.08 27.77
CA LYS A 357 11.01 -4.57 29.12
C LYS A 357 11.14 -3.04 29.30
N ASP A 358 11.77 -2.38 28.34
CA ASP A 358 12.15 -0.96 28.35
C ASP A 358 11.21 -0.08 27.52
N ILE A 359 10.15 -0.66 26.95
CA ILE A 359 9.16 0.02 26.12
C ILE A 359 7.83 0.10 26.87
N HIS A 360 7.12 1.21 26.68
CA HIS A 360 5.73 1.37 27.11
C HIS A 360 4.81 1.55 25.89
N VAL A 361 3.53 1.21 26.02
CA VAL A 361 2.57 1.46 24.93
C VAL A 361 2.22 2.94 24.80
N PHE A 362 1.89 3.60 25.91
CA PHE A 362 1.31 4.95 25.88
C PHE A 362 2.19 6.02 26.53
N GLY A 363 2.87 5.73 27.64
CA GLY A 363 3.43 6.76 28.52
C GLY A 363 4.55 6.29 29.45
N PRO A 364 4.95 7.08 30.45
CA PRO A 364 4.37 8.37 30.80
C PRO A 364 4.69 9.45 29.76
N TYR A 365 3.72 10.33 29.46
CA TYR A 365 4.00 11.50 28.65
C TYR A 365 4.84 12.51 29.43
N VAL A 366 5.93 12.93 28.81
CA VAL A 366 6.74 14.07 29.25
C VAL A 366 6.77 15.08 28.12
N LYS A 367 6.44 16.33 28.44
CA LYS A 367 6.48 17.43 27.47
C LYS A 367 7.91 17.55 26.91
N PRO A 368 8.10 17.36 25.60
CA PRO A 368 9.43 17.37 25.03
C PRO A 368 9.98 18.80 24.91
N GLU A 369 11.30 18.94 25.02
CA GLU A 369 12.01 20.14 24.61
C GLU A 369 12.40 20.03 23.12
N GLY A 370 11.96 21.01 22.32
CA GLY A 370 12.26 21.05 20.89
C GLY A 370 11.51 20.01 20.06
N HIS A 371 12.07 19.64 18.92
CA HIS A 371 11.45 18.69 17.99
C HIS A 371 11.89 17.26 18.29
N LYS A 372 11.40 16.71 19.41
CA LYS A 372 11.68 15.34 19.84
C LYS A 372 10.41 14.50 19.85
N ARG A 373 10.54 13.24 19.44
CA ARG A 373 9.50 12.23 19.59
C ARG A 373 9.22 12.03 21.09
N THR A 374 7.96 11.90 21.46
CA THR A 374 7.52 11.61 22.83
C THR A 374 6.38 10.62 22.80
N TYR A 375 6.16 9.96 23.93
CA TYR A 375 4.99 9.13 24.19
C TYR A 375 3.69 9.89 23.97
N VAL A 376 2.63 9.18 23.57
CA VAL A 376 1.32 9.77 23.29
C VAL A 376 0.49 10.09 24.54
N GLY A 377 0.91 9.62 25.73
CA GLY A 377 0.23 9.87 26.99
C GLY A 377 -1.13 9.17 27.09
N GLU A 378 -1.97 9.68 27.99
CA GLU A 378 -3.33 9.17 28.21
C GLU A 378 -4.17 9.24 26.92
N GLN A 379 -4.81 8.13 26.55
CA GLN A 379 -5.65 8.02 25.35
C GLN A 379 -6.96 7.29 25.67
N VAL A 380 -7.89 7.19 24.73
CA VAL A 380 -9.04 6.30 24.90
C VAL A 380 -8.57 4.87 24.63
N HIS A 381 -8.54 4.02 25.67
CA HIS A 381 -8.16 2.62 25.52
C HIS A 381 -9.01 1.70 26.39
N ASP A 382 -9.34 0.51 25.86
CA ASP A 382 -10.08 -0.53 26.55
C ASP A 382 -9.97 -1.88 25.82
N HIS A 383 -10.12 -3.00 26.53
CA HIS A 383 -10.05 -4.36 25.96
C HIS A 383 -8.74 -4.68 25.22
N ASN A 384 -7.61 -4.09 25.60
CA ASN A 384 -6.30 -4.45 25.04
C ASN A 384 -5.58 -5.47 25.94
N LEU A 385 -4.66 -6.22 25.34
CA LEU A 385 -3.77 -7.14 26.03
C LEU A 385 -2.32 -6.69 25.87
N TYR A 386 -1.64 -6.51 26.99
CA TYR A 386 -0.24 -6.09 27.04
C TYR A 386 0.62 -7.20 27.64
N PHE A 387 1.74 -7.49 27.00
CA PHE A 387 2.69 -8.46 27.50
C PHE A 387 4.13 -7.99 27.29
N SER A 388 4.82 -7.73 28.39
CA SER A 388 6.23 -7.37 28.36
C SER A 388 6.94 -8.07 29.53
N PRO A 389 7.58 -9.23 29.29
CA PRO A 389 8.28 -9.96 30.33
C PRO A 389 9.31 -9.09 31.05
N GLY A 390 9.16 -8.96 32.36
CA GLY A 390 10.07 -8.17 33.20
C GLY A 390 9.80 -6.66 33.21
N ASN A 391 8.73 -6.18 32.57
CA ASN A 391 8.24 -4.81 32.75
C ASN A 391 7.06 -4.79 33.73
N PRO A 392 7.19 -4.15 34.91
CA PRO A 392 6.08 -4.01 35.84
C PRO A 392 5.01 -3.00 35.37
N ASP A 393 5.33 -2.13 34.42
CA ASP A 393 4.44 -1.10 33.87
C ASP A 393 4.50 -1.08 32.32
N PRO A 394 3.94 -2.08 31.63
CA PRO A 394 3.96 -2.16 30.17
C PRO A 394 3.15 -1.04 29.48
N ILE A 395 2.22 -0.40 30.20
CA ILE A 395 1.30 0.57 29.62
C ILE A 395 1.87 1.99 29.74
N GLY A 396 2.47 2.33 30.89
CA GLY A 396 3.02 3.65 31.18
C GLY A 396 2.00 4.71 31.61
N ILE A 397 0.74 4.30 31.70
CA ILE A 397 -0.43 5.01 32.24
C ILE A 397 -1.31 3.97 32.94
N PRO A 398 -2.27 4.37 33.79
CA PRO A 398 -3.20 3.41 34.40
C PRO A 398 -3.92 2.53 33.37
N PRO A 399 -4.13 1.24 33.64
CA PRO A 399 -4.85 0.35 32.73
C PRO A 399 -6.30 0.79 32.54
N GLY A 400 -6.82 0.59 31.33
CA GLY A 400 -8.23 0.79 31.01
C GLY A 400 -9.12 -0.25 31.69
N LYS A 401 -10.44 -0.02 31.71
CA LYS A 401 -11.39 -0.85 32.48
C LYS A 401 -11.29 -2.35 32.21
N ASN A 402 -11.17 -2.75 30.94
CA ASN A 402 -11.11 -4.15 30.50
C ASN A 402 -9.76 -4.51 29.88
N ASP A 403 -8.75 -3.66 30.06
CA ASP A 403 -7.38 -3.95 29.68
C ASP A 403 -6.79 -5.07 30.54
N ARG A 404 -5.82 -5.80 29.98
CA ARG A 404 -5.21 -6.97 30.60
C ARG A 404 -3.71 -6.95 30.44
N ILE A 405 -3.00 -7.33 31.50
CA ILE A 405 -1.56 -7.58 31.45
C ILE A 405 -1.36 -9.07 31.69
N ALA A 406 -1.09 -9.82 30.62
CA ALA A 406 -0.93 -11.27 30.66
C ALA A 406 -0.26 -11.80 29.38
N ASP A 407 0.33 -12.99 29.45
CA ASP A 407 0.85 -13.70 28.28
C ASP A 407 -0.28 -13.96 27.27
N PRO A 408 -0.14 -13.57 25.98
CA PRO A 408 -1.13 -13.83 24.94
C PRO A 408 -1.28 -15.31 24.59
N GLN A 409 -0.41 -16.19 25.07
CA GLN A 409 -0.44 -17.62 24.81
C GLN A 409 -0.49 -17.93 23.31
N PHE A 410 0.43 -17.33 22.57
CA PHE A 410 0.60 -17.63 21.15
C PHE A 410 0.90 -19.11 20.94
N VAL A 411 0.50 -19.64 19.77
CA VAL A 411 0.74 -21.03 19.38
C VAL A 411 2.23 -21.32 19.31
N ASP A 412 2.99 -20.50 18.57
CA ASP A 412 4.44 -20.62 18.43
C ASP A 412 5.08 -19.27 18.01
N ALA A 413 5.29 -18.40 19.00
CA ALA A 413 5.85 -17.07 18.78
C ALA A 413 7.28 -17.10 18.21
N ALA A 414 8.07 -18.13 18.52
CA ALA A 414 9.45 -18.25 18.07
C ALA A 414 9.54 -18.39 16.54
N ASN A 415 8.55 -19.03 15.93
CA ASN A 415 8.41 -19.16 14.48
C ASN A 415 7.40 -18.16 13.88
N ARG A 416 7.12 -17.05 14.58
CA ARG A 416 6.15 -16.00 14.19
C ARG A 416 4.71 -16.49 13.99
N ASN A 417 4.35 -17.64 14.57
CA ASN A 417 2.96 -18.07 14.63
C ASN A 417 2.25 -17.40 15.81
N PHE A 418 1.75 -16.19 15.56
CA PHE A 418 1.06 -15.35 16.55
C PHE A 418 -0.45 -15.63 16.65
N HIS A 419 -0.93 -16.75 16.09
CA HIS A 419 -2.25 -17.26 16.43
C HIS A 419 -2.33 -17.49 17.94
N ILE A 420 -3.49 -17.21 18.53
CA ILE A 420 -3.73 -17.40 19.96
C ILE A 420 -4.31 -18.80 20.22
N LYS A 421 -3.95 -19.39 21.36
CA LYS A 421 -4.59 -20.62 21.85
C LYS A 421 -5.99 -20.32 22.38
N LYS A 422 -6.88 -21.30 22.38
CA LYS A 422 -8.22 -21.20 23.00
C LYS A 422 -8.19 -20.80 24.49
N SER A 423 -7.12 -21.13 25.21
CA SER A 423 -6.92 -20.74 26.62
C SER A 423 -6.42 -19.31 26.81
N SER A 424 -6.09 -18.61 25.71
CA SER A 424 -5.53 -17.27 25.75
C SER A 424 -6.45 -16.28 26.45
N PRO A 425 -5.92 -15.32 27.23
CA PRO A 425 -6.71 -14.20 27.75
C PRO A 425 -7.27 -13.29 26.64
N ALA A 426 -6.82 -13.43 25.39
CA ALA A 426 -7.36 -12.71 24.25
C ALA A 426 -8.60 -13.37 23.63
N ALA A 427 -8.75 -14.70 23.78
CA ALA A 427 -9.78 -15.48 23.11
C ALA A 427 -11.19 -15.06 23.54
N GLY A 428 -12.00 -14.53 22.62
CA GLY A 428 -13.41 -14.20 22.85
C GLY A 428 -13.66 -13.10 23.90
N ASN A 429 -12.68 -12.22 24.08
CA ASN A 429 -12.68 -11.21 25.14
C ASN A 429 -12.59 -9.77 24.62
N GLY A 430 -12.69 -9.57 23.31
CA GLY A 430 -12.79 -8.24 22.71
C GLY A 430 -14.21 -7.68 22.75
N VAL A 431 -14.34 -6.44 22.26
CA VAL A 431 -15.60 -5.76 22.00
C VAL A 431 -15.93 -5.78 20.51
N ALA A 432 -17.21 -5.90 20.14
CA ALA A 432 -17.64 -5.87 18.74
C ALA A 432 -17.40 -4.49 18.12
N LEU A 433 -16.75 -4.45 16.94
CA LEU A 433 -16.39 -3.23 16.20
C LEU A 433 -16.75 -3.32 14.71
N ASP A 434 -17.78 -4.13 14.38
CA ASP A 434 -18.34 -4.30 13.03
C ASP A 434 -17.40 -4.81 11.92
N TYR A 435 -16.36 -5.56 12.29
CA TYR A 435 -15.56 -6.35 11.34
C TYR A 435 -16.22 -7.72 11.09
N ALA A 436 -16.12 -8.20 9.85
CA ALA A 436 -16.70 -9.47 9.43
C ALA A 436 -15.71 -10.65 9.53
N PHE A 437 -14.42 -10.38 9.44
CA PHE A 437 -13.37 -11.39 9.41
C PHE A 437 -12.08 -10.89 10.07
N ASP A 438 -11.22 -11.84 10.44
CA ASP A 438 -9.88 -11.61 10.99
C ASP A 438 -8.79 -11.58 9.92
N LEU A 439 -7.51 -11.49 10.31
CA LEU A 439 -6.37 -11.47 9.39
C LEU A 439 -6.28 -12.71 8.48
N ASP A 440 -6.70 -13.88 8.97
CA ASP A 440 -6.78 -15.12 8.21
C ASP A 440 -8.03 -15.19 7.29
N GLN A 441 -8.85 -14.14 7.29
CA GLN A 441 -10.16 -14.09 6.66
C GLN A 441 -11.16 -15.10 7.26
N ARG A 442 -10.97 -15.51 8.52
CA ARG A 442 -11.95 -16.33 9.26
C ARG A 442 -13.09 -15.43 9.72
N ALA A 443 -14.32 -15.90 9.57
CA ALA A 443 -15.50 -15.14 9.97
C ALA A 443 -15.53 -14.90 11.49
N ILE A 444 -15.83 -13.67 11.87
CA ILE A 444 -16.09 -13.31 13.27
C ILE A 444 -17.54 -13.72 13.56
N ASN A 445 -17.72 -14.91 14.13
CA ASN A 445 -19.04 -15.49 14.37
C ASN A 445 -19.82 -14.67 15.41
N LYS A 446 -21.01 -14.17 15.05
CA LYS A 446 -21.98 -13.62 16.01
C LYS A 446 -22.89 -14.77 16.50
N PRO A 447 -23.20 -14.89 17.80
CA PRO A 447 -23.13 -13.87 18.86
C PRO A 447 -21.85 -13.90 19.72
N SER A 448 -20.83 -14.70 19.40
CA SER A 448 -19.57 -14.69 20.16
C SER A 448 -18.90 -13.32 20.11
N LYS A 449 -18.29 -12.92 21.23
CA LYS A 449 -17.42 -11.74 21.27
C LYS A 449 -16.18 -12.02 20.41
N PRO A 450 -15.68 -11.02 19.66
CA PRO A 450 -14.44 -11.18 18.90
C PRO A 450 -13.26 -11.40 19.85
N SER A 451 -12.16 -11.90 19.31
CA SER A 451 -10.91 -11.98 20.03
C SER A 451 -10.20 -10.64 20.10
N ILE A 452 -9.31 -10.50 21.08
CA ILE A 452 -8.31 -9.43 21.10
C ILE A 452 -7.18 -9.87 20.16
N GLY A 453 -6.66 -8.95 19.35
CA GLY A 453 -5.61 -9.18 18.36
C GLY A 453 -6.14 -9.43 16.96
N ALA A 454 -5.22 -9.75 16.06
CA ALA A 454 -5.47 -9.89 14.63
C ALA A 454 -6.06 -11.25 14.20
N PHE A 455 -6.13 -12.23 15.11
CA PHE A 455 -6.54 -13.60 14.82
C PHE A 455 -7.64 -14.06 15.77
N GLU A 456 -8.62 -14.78 15.24
CA GLU A 456 -9.59 -15.57 16.01
C GLU A 456 -9.00 -16.96 16.38
N TYR A 457 -9.45 -17.51 17.52
CA TYR A 457 -8.93 -18.74 18.15
C TYR A 457 -9.66 -20.03 17.76
#